data_AF-A0A7Y4T6G3-F1
#
_entry.id   AF-A0A7Y4T6G3-F1
#
_cell.length_a   1.000
_cell.length_b   1.000
_cell.length_c   1.000
_cell.angle_alpha   90.00
_cell.angle_beta   90.00
_cell.angle_gamma   90.00
#
_symmetry.space_group_name_H-M   'P 1'
#
loop_
_entity.id
_entity.type
_entity.pdbx_description
1 polymer ?
#
loop_
_entity_poly.entity_id
_entity_poly.type
_entity_poly.pdbx_seq_one_letter_code
_entity_poly.pdbx_strand_id
1 'polypeptide(L)'
;MNDRSLFRLAGAAAMLGGAMRVATAFVPWAPGVAWLEAVAFAIDVLLLFGLMGVYLAHRAVLGWAGLAAFVLAVIGIASIVGPDAAVFGIDTYLAGVHAISVGLAVLGLVMLSARVETIAAIFWLASLGVGLAGGFIGQGAAGFLIGGILFAL
;
A
#
# COMPACT_ATOMS: atom_id res chain seq x y z
N MET A 1 -13.88 -21.99 7.48
CA MET A 1 -12.90 -21.11 8.17
C MET A 1 -13.69 -20.05 8.92
N ASN A 2 -13.36 -19.73 10.19
CA ASN A 2 -14.07 -18.68 10.92
C ASN A 2 -13.41 -17.30 10.69
N ASP A 3 -14.13 -16.22 11.01
CA ASP A 3 -13.67 -14.84 10.80
C ASP A 3 -12.36 -14.53 11.54
N ARG A 4 -12.17 -15.10 12.73
CA ARG A 4 -10.93 -14.94 13.50
C ARG A 4 -9.71 -15.50 12.77
N SER A 5 -9.84 -16.68 12.15
CA SER A 5 -8.78 -17.29 11.35
C SER A 5 -8.48 -16.47 10.09
N LEU A 6 -9.52 -15.95 9.43
CA LEU A 6 -9.38 -15.06 8.27
C LEU A 6 -8.59 -13.80 8.63
N PHE A 7 -8.98 -13.10 9.70
CA PHE A 7 -8.30 -11.86 10.10
C PHE A 7 -6.87 -12.10 10.59
N ARG A 8 -6.59 -13.25 11.23
CA ARG A 8 -5.21 -13.63 11.57
C ARG A 8 -4.37 -13.86 10.32
N LEU A 9 -4.92 -14.49 9.30
CA LEU A 9 -4.22 -14.71 8.03
C LEU A 9 -3.97 -13.37 7.31
N ALA A 10 -4.96 -12.48 7.26
CA ALA A 10 -4.81 -11.16 6.67
C ALA A 10 -3.79 -10.30 7.44
N GLY A 11 -3.80 -10.33 8.77
CA GLY A 11 -2.79 -9.66 9.59
C GLY A 11 -1.38 -10.25 9.39
N ALA A 12 -1.27 -11.57 9.28
CA ALA A 12 0.01 -12.21 8.94
C ALA A 12 0.49 -11.80 7.54
N ALA A 13 -0.41 -11.71 6.57
CA ALA A 13 -0.10 -11.22 5.23
C ALA A 13 0.38 -9.76 5.27
N ALA A 14 -0.30 -8.88 6.00
CA ALA A 14 0.13 -7.50 6.20
C ALA A 14 1.55 -7.41 6.78
N MET A 15 1.83 -8.14 7.86
CA MET A 15 3.14 -8.14 8.51
C MET A 15 4.25 -8.69 7.59
N LEU A 16 4.00 -9.80 6.89
CA LEU A 16 4.98 -10.39 5.98
C LEU A 16 5.22 -9.50 4.76
N GLY A 17 4.16 -8.98 4.14
CA GLY A 17 4.24 -8.06 3.00
C GLY A 17 4.97 -6.77 3.39
N GLY A 18 4.66 -6.20 4.54
CA GLY A 18 5.32 -5.02 5.07
C GLY A 18 6.82 -5.25 5.35
N ALA A 19 7.15 -6.36 6.03
CA ALA A 19 8.54 -6.73 6.30
C ALA A 19 9.34 -6.93 5.01
N MET A 20 8.76 -7.63 4.01
CA MET A 20 9.39 -7.80 2.70
C MET A 20 9.54 -6.47 1.96
N ARG A 21 8.56 -5.57 2.03
CA ARG A 21 8.62 -4.23 1.42
C ARG A 21 9.75 -3.39 2.02
N VAL A 22 9.92 -3.43 3.34
CA VAL A 22 11.02 -2.75 4.03
C VAL A 22 12.36 -3.38 3.64
N ALA A 23 12.47 -4.71 3.63
CA ALA A 23 13.71 -5.39 3.28
C ALA A 23 14.15 -5.10 1.82
N THR A 24 13.19 -5.11 0.89
CA THR A 24 13.46 -4.84 -0.53
C THR A 24 13.77 -3.38 -0.84
N ALA A 25 13.47 -2.44 0.06
CA ALA A 25 13.87 -1.04 -0.10
C ALA A 25 15.40 -0.86 -0.17
N PHE A 26 16.18 -1.82 0.34
CA PHE A 26 17.64 -1.81 0.33
C PHE A 26 18.25 -2.64 -0.81
N VAL A 27 17.42 -3.24 -1.66
CA VAL A 27 17.84 -4.04 -2.80
C VAL A 27 17.72 -3.18 -4.07
N PRO A 28 18.81 -2.97 -4.83
CA PRO A 28 18.75 -2.24 -6.10
C PRO A 28 17.77 -2.91 -7.08
N TRP A 29 16.82 -2.14 -7.59
CA TRP A 29 15.87 -2.62 -8.60
C TRP A 29 16.54 -2.77 -9.96
N ALA A 30 16.25 -3.87 -10.65
CA ALA A 30 16.70 -4.14 -12.01
C ALA A 30 15.52 -4.74 -12.81
N PRO A 31 14.98 -4.03 -13.80
CA PRO A 31 13.87 -4.51 -14.63
C PRO A 31 14.21 -5.81 -15.37
N GLY A 32 13.25 -6.73 -15.53
CA GLY A 32 13.43 -7.99 -16.25
C GLY A 32 14.12 -9.09 -15.45
N VAL A 33 14.47 -8.83 -14.18
CA VAL A 33 15.06 -9.84 -13.29
C VAL A 33 13.94 -10.63 -12.60
N ALA A 34 13.75 -11.88 -13.04
CA ALA A 34 12.61 -12.72 -12.64
C ALA A 34 12.39 -12.85 -11.13
N TRP A 35 13.45 -12.96 -10.32
CA TRP A 35 13.29 -13.09 -8.87
C TRP A 35 12.86 -11.78 -8.20
N LEU A 36 13.29 -10.63 -8.73
CA LEU A 36 12.86 -9.31 -8.23
C LEU A 36 11.38 -9.07 -8.53
N GLU A 37 10.95 -9.41 -9.75
CA GLU A 37 9.54 -9.33 -10.15
C GLU A 37 8.66 -10.28 -9.31
N ALA A 38 9.13 -11.52 -9.08
CA ALA A 38 8.41 -12.48 -8.23
C ALA A 38 8.28 -11.99 -6.78
N VAL A 39 9.32 -11.36 -6.22
CA VAL A 39 9.29 -10.78 -4.88
C VAL A 39 8.37 -9.56 -4.82
N ALA A 40 8.40 -8.67 -5.82
CA ALA A 40 7.49 -7.53 -5.90
C ALA A 40 6.02 -7.98 -5.97
N PHE A 41 5.73 -8.95 -6.84
CA PHE A 41 4.41 -9.57 -6.93
C PHE A 41 3.95 -10.17 -5.59
N ALA A 42 4.83 -10.91 -4.91
CA ALA A 42 4.51 -11.49 -3.60
C ALA A 42 4.20 -10.41 -2.55
N ILE A 43 4.97 -9.31 -2.52
CA ILE A 43 4.74 -8.16 -1.65
C ILE A 43 3.34 -7.58 -1.91
N ASP A 44 3.01 -7.29 -3.16
CA ASP A 44 1.75 -6.64 -3.51
C ASP A 44 0.54 -7.51 -3.15
N VAL A 45 0.63 -8.82 -3.40
CA VAL A 45 -0.42 -9.78 -3.01
C VAL A 45 -0.60 -9.81 -1.49
N LEU A 46 0.49 -9.86 -0.73
CA LEU A 46 0.45 -9.89 0.74
C LEU A 46 -0.13 -8.58 1.31
N LEU A 47 0.30 -7.44 0.78
CA LEU A 47 -0.21 -6.12 1.18
C LEU A 47 -1.68 -5.94 0.79
N LEU A 48 -2.09 -6.45 -0.37
CA LEU A 48 -3.50 -6.44 -0.79
C LEU A 48 -4.36 -7.21 0.20
N PHE A 49 -3.96 -8.43 0.59
CA PHE A 49 -4.68 -9.20 1.61
C PHE A 49 -4.69 -8.50 2.97
N GLY A 50 -3.58 -7.86 3.35
CA GLY A 50 -3.50 -7.04 4.54
C GLY A 50 -4.52 -5.89 4.54
N LEU A 51 -4.57 -5.13 3.44
CA LEU A 51 -5.51 -4.04 3.24
C LEU A 51 -6.98 -4.52 3.28
N MET A 52 -7.28 -5.65 2.63
CA MET A 52 -8.61 -6.28 2.72
C MET A 52 -8.95 -6.64 4.16
N GLY A 53 -7.99 -7.18 4.92
CA GLY A 53 -8.17 -7.50 6.34
C GLY A 53 -8.53 -6.28 7.19
N VAL A 54 -7.77 -5.20 7.05
CA VAL A 54 -8.01 -3.93 7.76
C VAL A 54 -9.40 -3.38 7.44
N TYR A 55 -9.76 -3.30 6.15
CA TYR A 55 -11.07 -2.79 5.76
C TYR A 55 -12.21 -3.68 6.25
N LEU A 56 -12.12 -5.00 6.05
CA LEU A 56 -13.20 -5.92 6.42
C LEU A 56 -13.43 -5.99 7.94
N ALA A 57 -12.38 -5.83 8.75
CA ALA A 57 -12.47 -5.79 10.21
C ALA A 57 -13.28 -4.58 10.71
N HIS A 58 -13.20 -3.44 9.99
CA HIS A 58 -13.77 -2.17 10.44
C HIS A 58 -14.88 -1.63 9.53
N ARG A 59 -15.31 -2.39 8.51
CA ARG A 59 -16.26 -1.98 7.47
C ARG A 59 -17.55 -1.32 7.98
N ALA A 60 -18.04 -1.77 9.14
CA ALA A 60 -19.28 -1.25 9.73
C ALA A 60 -19.14 0.20 10.22
N VAL A 61 -17.95 0.60 10.67
CA VAL A 61 -17.67 1.93 11.21
C VAL A 61 -17.16 2.88 10.13
N LEU A 62 -16.45 2.35 9.13
CA LEU A 62 -15.84 3.14 8.06
C LEU A 62 -16.85 3.67 7.01
N GLY A 63 -18.00 2.99 6.86
CA GLY A 63 -19.09 3.42 5.97
C GLY A 63 -18.68 3.58 4.50
N TRP A 64 -19.45 4.39 3.75
CA TRP A 64 -19.23 4.60 2.32
C TRP A 64 -17.93 5.32 1.99
N ALA A 65 -17.51 6.27 2.83
CA ALA A 65 -16.26 7.00 2.63
C ALA A 65 -15.05 6.05 2.70
N GLY A 66 -15.02 5.18 3.72
CA GLY A 66 -13.98 4.15 3.82
C GLY A 66 -14.04 3.13 2.70
N LEU A 67 -15.23 2.74 2.23
CA LEU A 67 -15.36 1.84 1.07
C LEU A 67 -14.77 2.46 -0.20
N ALA A 68 -15.11 3.72 -0.51
CA ALA A 68 -14.59 4.41 -1.69
C ALA A 68 -13.06 4.53 -1.64
N ALA A 69 -12.51 4.88 -0.48
CA ALA A 69 -11.07 4.97 -0.27
C ALA A 69 -10.38 3.60 -0.39
N PHE A 70 -10.98 2.55 0.19
CA PHE A 70 -10.52 1.17 0.07
C PHE A 70 -10.51 0.69 -1.39
N VAL A 71 -11.59 0.93 -2.14
CA VAL A 71 -11.67 0.56 -3.56
C VAL A 71 -10.58 1.26 -4.37
N LEU A 72 -10.36 2.56 -4.12
CA LEU A 72 -9.28 3.30 -4.78
C LEU A 72 -7.90 2.72 -4.44
N ALA A 73 -7.65 2.37 -3.18
CA ALA A 73 -6.41 1.75 -2.75
C ALA A 73 -6.20 0.36 -3.38
N VAL A 74 -7.25 -0.45 -3.47
CA VAL A 74 -7.23 -1.76 -4.14
C VAL A 74 -6.95 -1.63 -5.63
N ILE A 75 -7.58 -0.66 -6.31
CA ILE A 75 -7.30 -0.38 -7.73
C ILE A 75 -5.82 0.00 -7.89
N GLY A 76 -5.28 0.82 -7.00
CA GLY A 76 -3.87 1.21 -7.01
C GLY A 76 -2.93 0.02 -6.86
N ILE A 77 -3.11 -0.83 -5.84
CA ILE A 77 -2.30 -2.05 -5.67
C ILE A 77 -2.45 -2.97 -6.88
N ALA A 78 -3.68 -3.23 -7.33
CA ALA A 78 -3.91 -4.13 -8.46
C ALA A 78 -3.29 -3.63 -9.78
N SER A 79 -3.07 -2.32 -9.92
CA SER A 79 -2.44 -1.71 -11.10
C SER A 79 -0.91 -1.81 -11.09
N ILE A 80 -0.30 -2.01 -9.92
CA ILE A 80 1.16 -2.23 -9.77
C ILE A 80 1.52 -3.72 -9.69
N VAL A 81 0.55 -4.60 -9.41
CA VAL A 81 0.74 -6.05 -9.40
C VAL A 81 1.07 -6.54 -10.82
N GLY A 82 2.31 -6.96 -11.04
CA GLY A 82 2.75 -7.59 -12.28
C GLY A 82 3.94 -6.88 -12.92
N PRO A 83 4.31 -7.26 -14.16
CA PRO A 83 5.43 -6.64 -14.85
C PRO A 83 5.14 -5.17 -15.15
N ASP A 84 6.14 -4.31 -14.95
CA ASP A 84 6.08 -2.91 -15.36
C ASP A 84 5.85 -2.82 -16.88
N ALA A 85 4.63 -2.43 -17.28
CA ALA A 85 4.27 -2.31 -18.68
C ALA A 85 3.41 -1.07 -18.91
N ALA A 86 3.73 -0.30 -19.95
CA ALA A 86 2.83 0.76 -20.39
C ALA A 86 1.62 0.13 -21.08
N VAL A 87 0.42 0.34 -20.53
CA VAL A 87 -0.83 -0.14 -21.13
C VAL A 87 -1.51 1.05 -21.79
N PHE A 88 -1.79 0.94 -23.10
CA PHE A 88 -2.35 2.04 -23.91
C PHE A 88 -1.54 3.36 -23.87
N GLY A 89 -0.22 3.27 -23.66
CA GLY A 89 0.66 4.44 -23.54
C GLY A 89 0.59 5.16 -22.19
N ILE A 90 -0.11 4.59 -21.21
CA ILE A 90 -0.18 5.09 -19.84
C ILE A 90 0.81 4.30 -18.99
N ASP A 91 1.59 5.02 -18.18
CA ASP A 91 2.39 4.43 -17.11
C ASP A 91 1.45 3.94 -15.99
N THR A 92 1.03 2.68 -16.09
CA THR A 92 0.09 2.06 -15.13
C THR A 92 0.70 1.92 -13.75
N TYR A 93 2.03 1.77 -13.68
CA TYR A 93 2.73 1.71 -12.41
C TYR A 93 2.60 3.04 -11.67
N LEU A 94 2.95 4.15 -12.32
CA LEU A 94 2.88 5.48 -11.71
C LEU A 94 1.43 5.86 -11.37
N ALA A 95 0.48 5.58 -12.27
CA ALA A 95 -0.94 5.77 -12.00
C ALA A 95 -1.42 4.95 -10.78
N GLY A 96 -0.97 3.70 -10.68
CA GLY A 96 -1.24 2.79 -9.57
C GLY A 96 -0.68 3.31 -8.25
N VAL A 97 0.58 3.77 -8.24
CA VAL A 97 1.24 4.39 -7.08
C VAL A 97 0.47 5.62 -6.59
N HIS A 98 -0.01 6.48 -7.50
CA HIS A 98 -0.83 7.62 -7.10
C HIS A 98 -2.19 7.19 -6.54
N ALA A 99 -2.86 6.24 -7.18
CA ALA A 99 -4.14 5.73 -6.73
C ALA A 99 -4.06 5.10 -5.33
N ILE A 100 -3.06 4.25 -5.08
CA ILE A 100 -2.87 3.63 -3.76
C ILE A 100 -2.51 4.66 -2.69
N SER A 101 -1.60 5.60 -2.96
CA SER A 101 -1.21 6.61 -1.97
C SER A 101 -2.38 7.52 -1.58
N VAL A 102 -3.20 7.94 -2.55
CA VAL A 102 -4.40 8.73 -2.28
C VAL A 102 -5.46 7.90 -1.55
N GLY A 103 -5.73 6.68 -2.03
CA GLY A 103 -6.69 5.77 -1.41
C GLY A 103 -6.38 5.49 0.05
N LEU A 104 -5.11 5.18 0.37
CA LEU A 104 -4.68 4.93 1.73
C LEU A 104 -4.64 6.19 2.60
N ALA A 105 -4.29 7.35 2.06
CA ALA A 105 -4.37 8.59 2.81
C ALA A 105 -5.81 8.93 3.19
N VAL A 106 -6.76 8.82 2.25
CA VAL A 106 -8.18 9.05 2.53
C VAL A 106 -8.70 8.01 3.51
N LEU A 107 -8.36 6.72 3.32
CA LEU A 107 -8.75 5.65 4.23
C LEU A 107 -8.19 5.89 5.64
N GLY A 108 -6.94 6.32 5.75
CA GLY A 108 -6.30 6.71 7.00
C GLY A 108 -7.03 7.87 7.69
N LEU A 109 -7.44 8.91 6.97
CA LEU A 109 -8.27 9.99 7.54
C LEU A 109 -9.60 9.46 8.09
N VAL A 110 -10.28 8.59 7.34
CA VAL A 110 -11.53 7.96 7.80
C VAL A 110 -11.29 7.13 9.06
N MET A 111 -10.24 6.31 9.08
CA MET A 111 -9.84 5.48 10.22
C MET A 111 -9.51 6.31 11.46
N LEU A 112 -8.79 7.43 11.31
CA LEU A 112 -8.53 8.37 12.40
C LEU A 112 -9.81 9.00 12.94
N SER A 113 -10.73 9.41 12.06
CA SER A 113 -12.03 9.96 12.47
C SER A 113 -12.88 8.94 13.24
N ALA A 114 -12.80 7.67 12.85
CA ALA A 114 -13.47 6.53 13.48
C ALA A 114 -12.71 5.97 14.70
N ARG A 115 -11.48 6.43 14.97
CA ARG A 115 -10.57 5.95 16.02
C ARG A 115 -10.26 4.45 15.94
N VAL A 116 -10.13 3.91 14.73
CA VAL A 116 -9.72 2.52 14.48
C VAL A 116 -8.36 2.49 13.80
N GLU A 117 -7.51 1.51 14.15
CA GLU A 117 -6.21 1.28 13.48
C GLU A 117 -5.39 2.56 13.26
N THR A 118 -5.37 3.42 14.28
CA THR A 118 -4.84 4.79 14.18
C THR A 118 -3.36 4.83 13.83
N ILE A 119 -2.60 3.81 14.22
CA ILE A 119 -1.17 3.71 13.93
C ILE A 119 -0.94 3.54 12.42
N ALA A 120 -1.60 2.56 11.79
CA ALA A 120 -1.50 2.33 10.35
C ALA A 120 -1.96 3.58 9.57
N ALA A 121 -3.05 4.21 10.02
CA ALA A 121 -3.56 5.43 9.42
C ALA A 121 -2.54 6.59 9.46
N ILE A 122 -1.84 6.78 10.58
CA ILE A 122 -0.77 7.78 10.69
C ILE A 122 0.38 7.46 9.73
N PHE A 123 0.79 6.19 9.65
CA PHE A 123 1.88 5.77 8.76
C PHE A 123 1.55 5.96 7.28
N TRP A 124 0.33 5.66 6.86
CA TRP A 124 -0.12 5.90 5.48
C TRP A 124 -0.17 7.39 5.13
N LEU A 125 -0.60 8.24 6.06
CA LEU A 125 -0.56 9.70 5.88
C LEU A 125 0.88 10.24 5.84
N ALA A 126 1.73 9.76 6.74
CA ALA A 126 3.14 10.11 6.77
C ALA A 126 3.87 9.66 5.49
N SER A 127 3.53 8.48 4.97
CA SER A 127 4.07 7.97 3.70
C SER A 127 3.81 8.93 2.54
N LEU A 128 2.55 9.35 2.36
CA LEU A 128 2.19 10.33 1.34
C LEU A 128 2.91 11.66 1.57
N GLY A 129 2.92 12.16 2.82
CA GLY A 129 3.57 13.42 3.16
C GLY A 129 5.06 13.42 2.86
N VAL A 130 5.77 12.36 3.22
CA VAL A 130 7.21 12.19 2.96
C VAL A 130 7.49 12.04 1.46
N GLY A 131 6.67 11.27 0.75
CA GLY A 131 6.79 11.12 -0.71
C GLY A 131 6.65 12.45 -1.44
N LEU A 132 5.61 13.23 -1.10
CA LEU A 132 5.38 14.56 -1.67
C LEU A 132 6.51 15.54 -1.30
N ALA A 133 6.87 15.61 -0.02
CA ALA A 133 7.92 16.50 0.46
C ALA A 133 9.27 16.22 -0.24
N GLY A 134 9.63 14.94 -0.40
CA GLY A 134 10.83 14.52 -1.12
C GLY A 134 10.82 15.02 -2.57
N GLY A 135 9.68 14.97 -3.26
CA GLY A 135 9.53 15.53 -4.60
C GLY A 135 9.79 17.04 -4.65
N PHE A 136 9.20 17.80 -3.73
CA PHE A 136 9.31 19.27 -3.72
C PHE A 136 10.70 19.79 -3.34
N ILE A 137 11.44 19.09 -2.48
CA ILE A 137 12.77 19.52 -2.03
C ILE A 137 13.92 18.93 -2.88
N GLY A 138 13.60 18.28 -4.01
CA GLY A 138 14.59 17.67 -4.89
C GLY A 138 15.22 16.36 -4.35
N GLN A 139 14.60 15.74 -3.34
CA GLN A 139 15.03 14.50 -2.69
C GLN A 139 14.06 13.34 -3.01
N GLY A 140 13.60 13.25 -4.26
CA GLY A 140 12.56 12.30 -4.67
C GLY A 140 12.92 10.83 -4.37
N ALA A 141 14.19 10.45 -4.54
CA ALA A 141 14.66 9.08 -4.23
C ALA A 141 14.56 8.75 -2.72
N ALA A 142 14.97 9.69 -1.86
CA ALA A 142 14.84 9.51 -0.41
C ALA A 142 13.38 9.55 0.04
N GLY A 143 12.56 10.43 -0.54
CA GLY A 143 11.12 10.49 -0.31
C GLY A 143 10.41 9.19 -0.70
N PHE A 144 10.76 8.59 -1.84
CA PHE A 144 10.24 7.30 -2.27
C PHE A 144 10.66 6.16 -1.35
N LEU A 145 11.94 6.12 -0.93
CA LEU A 145 12.45 5.11 0.00
C LEU A 145 11.74 5.18 1.36
N ILE A 146 11.79 6.34 2.01
CA ILE A 146 11.25 6.54 3.35
C ILE A 146 9.71 6.43 3.31
N GLY A 147 9.08 7.02 2.29
CA GLY A 147 7.65 6.89 2.06
C GLY A 147 7.22 5.43 1.87
N GLY A 148 8.00 4.64 1.11
CA GLY A 148 7.76 3.22 0.91
C GLY A 148 7.89 2.39 2.21
N ILE A 149 8.83 2.75 3.09
CA ILE A 149 8.96 2.12 4.41
C ILE A 149 7.75 2.47 5.29
N LEU A 150 7.35 3.74 5.34
CA LEU A 150 6.19 4.16 6.14
C LEU A 150 4.90 3.53 5.64
N PHE A 151 4.74 3.38 4.32
CA PHE A 151 3.60 2.69 3.72
C PHE A 151 3.47 1.23 4.17
N ALA A 152 4.59 0.59 4.48
CA ALA A 152 4.69 -0.82 4.85
C ALA A 152 4.45 -1.10 6.36
N LEU A 153 4.31 -0.05 7.18
CA LEU A 153 4.10 -0.11 8.64
C LEU A 153 2.63 0.13 9.01
#